data_AF-A0A8H6J7H5-F1
#
_entry.id   AF-A0A8H6J7H5-F1
#
_cell.length_a   1.000
_cell.length_b   1.000
_cell.length_c   1.000
_cell.angle_alpha   90.00
_cell.angle_beta   90.00
_cell.angle_gamma   90.00
#
_symmetry.space_group_name_H-M   'P 1'
#
loop_
_entity.id
_entity.type
_entity.pdbx_description
1 polymer ?
#
loop_
_entity_poly.entity_id
_entity_poly.type
_entity_poly.pdbx_seq_one_letter_code
_entity_poly.pdbx_strand_id
1 'polypeptide(L)'
;MDTTAFLEPLPGLVARESLIECHSDRASDYYGFGVRLGIYFSWLQGYIANTMLASDISSAADTNTIFILTLFIAMANDSRTRALAQIDGLVLMHLCGGTIFGILSVWGYRTRLYTDLGPRAVGYFGSYGTHIRMVLSLAVSCYGLWFWIYGVQGGLLALGPGDGMTPPNPPECATLYTFLFTKVPAAGGIRYYYIVVCASCIAYFGAMLLVSSLSGWFAVERLLGSLSRRWARSAHSSVVSRPLYATGFKSNELKIIYKVLRIANIFWLIFSALMVEFTLNFNNANVVLGGTDDTSLSLPSQLLPFLVGLFGFTRTLYSLVQEKWFRKPHRGSFIGAVPESRDDDGDAHDGRRFRTGPSVCRNASDLDRRQAGRSWVLRYLVAWLPWLSLLQHYDEQLEIQGISRESTNLSTFASGQGMDAGDWENLIQKPRSMV
;
A
#
# COMPACT_ATOMS: atom_id res chain seq x y z
N MET A 1 23.56 5.12 -83.43
CA MET A 1 23.91 4.22 -82.31
C MET A 1 24.07 5.12 -81.10
N ASP A 2 23.05 5.18 -80.25
CA ASP A 2 23.13 5.56 -78.84
C ASP A 2 21.72 5.38 -78.26
N THR A 3 21.46 4.16 -77.79
CA THR A 3 20.24 3.74 -77.11
C THR A 3 20.60 3.39 -75.68
N THR A 4 20.78 4.41 -74.84
CA THR A 4 20.81 4.29 -73.39
C THR A 4 19.39 4.42 -72.85
N ALA A 5 18.68 3.30 -72.85
CA ALA A 5 17.40 3.18 -72.17
C ALA A 5 17.61 3.31 -70.65
N PHE A 6 17.24 4.46 -70.09
CA PHE A 6 17.04 4.66 -68.66
C PHE A 6 15.87 3.77 -68.23
N LEU A 7 16.17 2.67 -67.54
CA LEU A 7 15.19 1.92 -66.76
C LEU A 7 14.82 2.75 -65.54
N GLU A 8 13.72 3.50 -65.62
CA GLU A 8 13.06 4.03 -64.43
C GLU A 8 12.64 2.85 -63.54
N PRO A 9 13.04 2.80 -62.26
CA PRO A 9 12.54 1.79 -61.35
C PRO A 9 11.03 1.98 -61.20
N LEU A 10 10.28 0.96 -61.60
CA LEU A 10 8.85 0.82 -61.33
C LEU A 10 8.57 1.26 -59.88
N PRO A 11 7.64 2.21 -59.63
CA PRO A 11 7.15 2.54 -58.30
C PRO A 11 6.28 1.37 -57.78
N GLY A 12 6.91 0.22 -57.59
CA GLY A 12 6.34 -0.96 -56.97
C GLY A 12 6.32 -0.77 -55.47
N LEU A 13 5.19 -0.25 -54.95
CA LEU A 13 4.38 -0.93 -53.94
C LEU A 13 5.07 -1.54 -52.70
N VAL A 14 6.22 -1.04 -52.28
CA VAL A 14 6.55 -1.02 -50.85
C VAL A 14 5.91 0.24 -50.31
N ALA A 15 4.59 0.21 -50.14
CA ALA A 15 3.94 1.11 -49.20
C ALA A 15 4.61 0.79 -47.86
N ARG A 16 5.65 1.57 -47.54
CA ARG A 16 6.29 1.58 -46.24
C ARG A 16 5.15 1.94 -45.31
N GLU A 17 4.56 0.92 -44.70
CA GLU A 17 3.53 1.03 -43.67
C GLU A 17 4.07 2.10 -42.74
N SER A 18 3.55 3.32 -42.87
CA SER A 18 4.08 4.48 -42.19
C SER A 18 3.75 4.20 -40.75
N LEU A 19 4.75 3.69 -40.03
CA LEU A 19 4.59 3.09 -38.72
C LEU A 19 3.92 4.14 -37.84
N ILE A 20 2.63 3.93 -37.56
CA ILE A 20 1.80 4.95 -36.92
C ILE A 20 2.31 5.11 -35.50
N GLU A 21 3.05 6.18 -35.26
CA GLU A 21 3.60 6.49 -33.94
C GLU A 21 2.64 7.38 -33.17
N CYS A 22 2.01 6.79 -32.15
CA CYS A 22 1.23 7.54 -31.19
C CYS A 22 2.08 7.75 -29.93
N HIS A 23 2.78 8.89 -29.84
CA HIS A 23 3.64 9.20 -28.69
C HIS A 23 3.33 10.58 -28.10
N SER A 24 3.80 10.78 -26.87
CA SER A 24 3.82 12.07 -26.16
C SER A 24 5.28 12.49 -26.03
N ASP A 25 5.58 13.77 -26.21
CA ASP A 25 6.96 14.31 -26.18
C ASP A 25 7.73 13.96 -24.89
N ARG A 26 7.00 13.74 -23.79
CA ARG A 26 7.57 13.45 -22.46
C ARG A 26 7.46 11.98 -22.04
N ALA A 27 6.95 11.12 -22.91
CA ALA A 27 6.72 9.71 -22.61
C ALA A 27 8.00 9.00 -22.15
N SER A 28 9.14 9.33 -22.76
CA SER A 28 10.46 8.77 -22.44
C SER A 28 10.94 9.15 -21.03
N ASP A 29 10.60 10.35 -20.54
CA ASP A 29 10.96 10.79 -19.19
C ASP A 29 10.10 10.13 -18.11
N TYR A 30 8.82 9.87 -18.40
CA TYR A 30 7.88 9.28 -17.43
C TYR A 30 8.02 7.78 -17.28
N TYR A 31 8.12 7.07 -18.41
CA TYR A 31 8.10 5.61 -18.46
C TYR A 31 8.92 5.09 -19.65
N GLY A 32 9.98 5.80 -20.01
CA GLY A 32 11.00 5.29 -20.92
C GLY A 32 11.56 3.95 -20.43
N PHE A 33 12.27 3.26 -21.31
CA PHE A 33 12.75 1.90 -21.07
C PHE A 33 13.56 1.78 -19.75
N GLY A 34 14.48 2.72 -19.51
CA GLY A 34 15.26 2.74 -18.27
C GLY A 34 14.42 2.96 -17.01
N VAL A 35 13.39 3.83 -17.08
CA VAL A 35 12.47 4.08 -15.98
C VAL A 35 11.68 2.82 -15.63
N ARG A 36 11.08 2.17 -16.63
CA ARG A 36 10.30 0.94 -16.44
C ARG A 36 11.14 -0.19 -15.87
N LEU A 37 12.31 -0.46 -16.44
CA LEU A 37 13.22 -1.48 -15.92
C LEU A 37 13.68 -1.16 -14.49
N GLY A 38 13.99 0.11 -14.19
CA GLY A 38 14.33 0.56 -12.85
C GLY A 38 13.24 0.26 -11.83
N ILE A 39 11.98 0.57 -12.17
CA ILE A 39 10.81 0.27 -11.35
C ILE A 39 10.62 -1.25 -11.21
N TYR A 40 10.74 -2.02 -12.28
CA TYR A 40 10.60 -3.49 -12.22
C TYR A 40 11.67 -4.15 -11.34
N PHE A 41 12.93 -3.70 -11.43
CA PHE A 41 13.98 -4.17 -10.53
C PHE A 41 13.72 -3.76 -9.09
N SER A 42 13.20 -2.55 -8.85
CA SER A 42 12.81 -2.10 -7.52
C SER A 42 11.65 -2.91 -6.93
N TRP A 43 10.71 -3.34 -7.77
CA TRP A 43 9.64 -4.26 -7.38
C TRP A 43 10.18 -5.63 -7.00
N LEU A 44 11.07 -6.21 -7.82
CA LEU A 44 11.71 -7.48 -7.51
C LEU A 44 12.55 -7.39 -6.24
N GLN A 45 13.29 -6.30 -6.05
CA GLN A 45 14.02 -6.01 -4.82
C GLN A 45 13.08 -6.00 -3.60
N GLY A 46 11.98 -5.26 -3.68
CA GLY A 46 10.98 -5.18 -2.61
C GLY A 46 10.33 -6.52 -2.30
N TYR A 47 10.01 -7.31 -3.34
CA TYR A 47 9.48 -8.65 -3.19
C TYR A 47 10.47 -9.61 -2.51
N ILE A 48 11.74 -9.63 -2.95
CA ILE A 48 12.77 -10.49 -2.36
C ILE A 48 13.04 -10.08 -0.91
N ALA A 49 13.19 -8.78 -0.64
CA ALA A 49 13.38 -8.29 0.72
C ALA A 49 12.22 -8.70 1.64
N ASN A 50 10.97 -8.48 1.20
CA ASN A 50 9.79 -8.82 1.98
C ASN A 50 9.65 -10.31 2.29
N THR A 51 10.13 -11.18 1.38
CA THR A 51 9.94 -12.63 1.47
C THR A 51 11.12 -13.37 2.07
N MET A 52 12.34 -12.91 1.83
CA MET A 52 13.56 -13.65 2.16
C MET A 52 14.53 -12.89 3.07
N LEU A 53 14.49 -11.56 3.11
CA LEU A 53 15.55 -10.77 3.74
C LEU A 53 15.01 -9.59 4.56
N ALA A 54 14.77 -9.83 5.86
CA ALA A 54 14.16 -8.84 6.74
C ALA A 54 14.99 -7.56 6.95
N SER A 55 16.32 -7.64 6.83
CA SER A 55 17.23 -6.51 7.02
C SER A 55 17.06 -5.41 5.97
N ASP A 56 16.70 -5.80 4.74
CA ASP A 56 16.68 -4.89 3.59
C ASP A 56 15.27 -4.37 3.27
N ILE A 57 14.25 -4.80 4.02
CA ILE A 57 12.86 -4.41 3.78
C ILE A 57 12.67 -2.90 3.87
N SER A 58 13.26 -2.24 4.86
CA SER A 58 13.10 -0.79 5.02
C SER A 58 13.70 -0.06 3.83
N SER A 59 14.92 -0.41 3.43
CA SER A 59 15.60 0.23 2.29
C SER A 59 14.83 0.02 0.99
N ALA A 60 14.37 -1.21 0.71
CA ALA A 60 13.62 -1.48 -0.50
C ALA A 60 12.26 -0.75 -0.52
N ALA A 61 11.59 -0.68 0.63
CA ALA A 61 10.34 0.05 0.76
C ALA A 61 10.52 1.57 0.56
N ASP A 62 11.61 2.15 1.07
CA ASP A 62 11.91 3.57 0.91
C ASP A 62 12.17 3.91 -0.56
N THR A 63 12.96 3.10 -1.28
CA THR A 63 13.18 3.25 -2.72
C THR A 63 11.88 3.20 -3.52
N ASN A 64 11.02 2.21 -3.25
CA ASN A 64 9.71 2.11 -3.91
C ASN A 64 8.79 3.30 -3.59
N THR A 65 8.87 3.82 -2.36
CA THR A 65 8.10 5.01 -1.95
C THR A 65 8.57 6.27 -2.68
N ILE A 66 9.88 6.43 -2.84
CA ILE A 66 10.46 7.52 -3.62
C ILE A 66 9.99 7.45 -5.07
N PHE A 67 10.00 6.27 -5.70
CA PHE A 67 9.48 6.11 -7.06
C PHE A 67 8.00 6.51 -7.15
N ILE A 68 7.13 6.00 -6.29
CA ILE A 68 5.71 6.40 -6.31
C ILE A 68 5.57 7.92 -6.12
N LEU A 69 6.33 8.52 -5.21
CA LEU A 69 6.26 9.95 -4.93
C LEU A 69 6.63 10.77 -6.16
N THR A 70 7.73 10.41 -6.83
CA THR A 70 8.16 11.07 -8.07
C THR A 70 7.13 10.93 -9.17
N LEU A 71 6.58 9.72 -9.40
CA LEU A 71 5.54 9.49 -10.40
C LEU A 71 4.27 10.30 -10.09
N PHE A 72 3.87 10.36 -8.82
CA PHE A 72 2.72 11.15 -8.39
C PHE A 72 2.92 12.66 -8.61
N ILE A 73 4.11 13.20 -8.29
CA ILE A 73 4.44 14.60 -8.52
C ILE A 73 4.39 14.92 -10.01
N ALA A 74 4.97 14.06 -10.87
CA ALA A 74 4.91 14.21 -12.32
C ALA A 74 3.47 14.22 -12.82
N MET A 75 2.66 13.22 -12.44
CA MET A 75 1.24 13.16 -12.80
C MET A 75 0.48 14.42 -12.39
N ALA A 76 0.66 14.90 -11.15
CA ALA A 76 -0.07 16.05 -10.64
C ALA A 76 0.37 17.36 -11.31
N ASN A 77 1.68 17.57 -11.46
CA ASN A 77 2.22 18.79 -12.07
C ASN A 77 1.86 18.89 -13.55
N ASP A 78 2.00 17.79 -14.29
CA ASP A 78 1.79 17.80 -15.73
C ASP A 78 0.31 17.73 -16.11
N SER A 79 -0.54 17.16 -15.24
CA SER A 79 -1.99 17.36 -15.37
C SER A 79 -2.39 18.82 -15.18
N ARG A 80 -1.79 19.50 -14.19
CA ARG A 80 -2.08 20.91 -13.90
C ARG A 80 -1.66 21.83 -15.05
N THR A 81 -0.51 21.57 -15.67
CA THR A 81 -0.01 22.35 -16.82
C THR A 81 -0.62 21.89 -18.15
N ARG A 82 -1.51 20.90 -18.14
CA ARG A 82 -2.09 20.26 -19.34
C ARG A 82 -1.03 19.71 -20.29
N ALA A 83 0.11 19.27 -19.76
CA ALA A 83 1.17 18.63 -20.52
C ALA A 83 1.10 17.09 -20.48
N LEU A 84 0.27 16.53 -19.60
CA LEU A 84 0.12 15.07 -19.46
C LEU A 84 -0.88 14.52 -20.49
N ALA A 85 -0.42 13.59 -21.35
CA ALA A 85 -1.32 12.87 -22.24
C ALA A 85 -2.11 11.78 -21.50
N GLN A 86 -3.24 11.37 -22.06
CA GLN A 86 -4.07 10.32 -21.47
C GLN A 86 -3.33 8.98 -21.31
N ILE A 87 -2.48 8.60 -22.28
CA ILE A 87 -1.66 7.39 -22.18
C ILE A 87 -0.65 7.49 -21.03
N ASP A 88 -0.06 8.68 -20.84
CA ASP A 88 0.96 8.90 -19.81
C ASP A 88 0.33 8.72 -18.43
N GLY A 89 -0.83 9.35 -18.22
CA GLY A 89 -1.60 9.18 -16.99
C GLY A 89 -1.98 7.72 -16.73
N LEU A 90 -2.39 6.97 -17.77
CA LEU A 90 -2.76 5.56 -17.64
C LEU A 90 -1.57 4.69 -17.23
N VAL A 91 -0.43 4.83 -17.91
CA VAL A 91 0.78 4.03 -17.66
C VAL A 91 1.37 4.36 -16.28
N LEU A 92 1.46 5.64 -15.93
CA LEU A 92 1.93 6.08 -14.61
C LEU A 92 1.02 5.55 -13.48
N MET A 93 -0.30 5.51 -13.71
CA MET A 93 -1.24 4.90 -12.77
C MET A 93 -1.02 3.39 -12.62
N HIS A 94 -0.73 2.66 -13.70
CA HIS A 94 -0.41 1.23 -13.63
C HIS A 94 0.90 0.95 -12.88
N LEU A 95 1.93 1.78 -13.08
CA LEU A 95 3.19 1.69 -12.33
C LEU A 95 2.97 1.98 -10.83
N CYS A 96 2.20 3.01 -10.50
CA CYS A 96 1.82 3.28 -9.11
C CYS A 96 1.01 2.12 -8.51
N GLY A 97 0.04 1.59 -9.27
CA GLY A 97 -0.79 0.45 -8.87
C GLY A 97 0.03 -0.81 -8.61
N GLY A 98 0.97 -1.16 -9.49
CA GLY A 98 1.88 -2.29 -9.30
C GLY A 98 2.69 -2.16 -8.01
N THR A 99 3.18 -0.96 -7.70
CA THR A 99 3.89 -0.73 -6.44
C THR A 99 2.96 -0.82 -5.23
N ILE A 100 1.77 -0.21 -5.29
CA ILE A 100 0.80 -0.18 -4.19
C ILE A 100 0.29 -1.59 -3.84
N PHE A 101 -0.03 -2.40 -4.83
CA PHE A 101 -0.63 -3.72 -4.62
C PHE A 101 0.38 -4.87 -4.64
N GLY A 102 1.57 -4.68 -5.22
CA GLY A 102 2.63 -5.70 -5.22
C GLY A 102 3.59 -5.56 -4.04
N ILE A 103 4.00 -4.33 -3.71
CA ILE A 103 5.01 -4.06 -2.68
C ILE A 103 4.38 -3.53 -1.40
N LEU A 104 3.42 -2.60 -1.53
CA LEU A 104 2.78 -1.93 -0.39
C LEU A 104 1.46 -2.58 0.05
N SER A 105 1.01 -3.67 -0.57
CA SER A 105 -0.34 -4.20 -0.37
C SER A 105 -0.63 -4.48 1.10
N VAL A 106 -1.52 -3.62 1.62
CA VAL A 106 -2.30 -3.56 2.87
C VAL A 106 -1.55 -3.75 4.17
N TRP A 107 -0.41 -4.43 4.17
CA TRP A 107 0.35 -4.65 5.38
C TRP A 107 1.84 -4.56 5.17
N GLY A 108 2.34 -4.32 3.95
CA GLY A 108 3.77 -4.47 3.66
C GLY A 108 4.33 -5.62 4.48
N TYR A 109 3.56 -6.74 4.52
CA TYR A 109 3.68 -7.72 5.60
C TYR A 109 5.14 -8.03 5.50
N ARG A 110 5.89 -7.71 6.56
CA ARG A 110 7.26 -8.13 6.66
C ARG A 110 7.12 -9.63 6.86
N THR A 111 6.76 -10.36 5.81
CA THR A 111 6.25 -11.73 5.87
C THR A 111 7.33 -12.58 6.51
N ARG A 112 8.58 -12.21 6.22
CA ARG A 112 9.75 -12.68 6.93
C ARG A 112 9.76 -12.32 8.43
N LEU A 113 9.58 -11.05 8.81
CA LEU A 113 9.53 -10.64 10.22
C LEU A 113 8.45 -11.38 11.03
N TYR A 114 7.29 -11.68 10.44
CA TYR A 114 6.29 -12.50 11.12
C TYR A 114 6.61 -13.98 11.15
N THR A 115 7.32 -14.48 10.14
CA THR A 115 7.85 -15.85 10.19
C THR A 115 8.84 -15.97 11.35
N ASP A 116 9.64 -14.93 11.58
CA ASP A 116 10.71 -14.93 12.57
C ASP A 116 10.22 -14.56 13.98
N LEU A 117 9.30 -13.60 14.11
CA LEU A 117 8.82 -13.06 15.41
C LEU A 117 7.39 -13.48 15.77
N GLY A 118 6.67 -14.17 14.89
CA GLY A 118 5.27 -14.53 15.10
C GLY A 118 4.35 -13.31 15.21
N PRO A 119 3.27 -13.40 16.03
CA PRO A 119 2.34 -12.28 16.26
C PRO A 119 2.99 -11.01 16.80
N ARG A 120 4.19 -11.10 17.41
CA ARG A 120 4.91 -9.93 17.93
C ARG A 120 5.39 -8.98 16.83
N ALA A 121 5.49 -9.45 15.59
CA ALA A 121 5.88 -8.60 14.46
C ALA A 121 4.88 -7.45 14.23
N VAL A 122 3.63 -7.56 14.70
CA VAL A 122 2.63 -6.47 14.58
C VAL A 122 3.07 -5.20 15.34
N GLY A 123 3.88 -5.31 16.38
CA GLY A 123 4.37 -4.15 17.14
C GLY A 123 5.40 -3.28 16.42
N TYR A 124 5.93 -3.76 15.28
CA TYR A 124 6.85 -2.99 14.43
C TYR A 124 6.11 -2.11 13.41
N PHE A 125 4.78 -2.16 13.40
CA PHE A 125 3.92 -1.32 12.59
C PHE A 125 3.69 0.06 13.22
N GLY A 126 3.45 1.06 12.37
CA GLY A 126 3.23 2.44 12.82
C GLY A 126 4.49 3.30 12.93
N SER A 127 5.56 2.98 12.19
CA SER A 127 6.63 3.95 11.97
C SER A 127 6.18 5.07 11.04
N TYR A 128 6.82 6.24 11.13
CA TYR A 128 6.55 7.39 10.24
C TYR A 128 6.51 7.03 8.75
N GLY A 129 7.42 6.16 8.28
CA GLY A 129 7.44 5.70 6.89
C GLY A 129 6.17 4.96 6.47
N THR A 130 5.45 4.33 7.40
CA THR A 130 4.14 3.71 7.10
C THR A 130 3.07 4.76 6.86
N HIS A 131 3.03 5.85 7.64
CA HIS A 131 2.08 6.95 7.42
C HIS A 131 2.33 7.66 6.09
N ILE A 132 3.60 7.97 5.78
CA ILE A 132 3.96 8.61 4.50
C ILE A 132 3.47 7.76 3.32
N ARG A 133 3.68 6.43 3.38
CA ARG A 133 3.19 5.51 2.35
C ARG A 133 1.67 5.45 2.28
N MET A 134 0.96 5.47 3.41
CA MET A 134 -0.51 5.52 3.42
C MET A 134 -1.04 6.82 2.81
N VAL A 135 -0.46 7.97 3.16
CA VAL A 135 -0.79 9.29 2.58
C VAL A 135 -0.55 9.28 1.08
N LEU A 136 0.59 8.74 0.65
CA LEU A 136 0.95 8.68 -0.76
C LEU A 136 0.02 7.74 -1.55
N SER A 137 -0.28 6.56 -1.03
CA SER A 137 -1.24 5.64 -1.65
C SER A 137 -2.65 6.25 -1.72
N LEU A 138 -3.07 6.99 -0.69
CA LEU A 138 -4.33 7.74 -0.70
C LEU A 138 -4.32 8.81 -1.80
N ALA A 139 -3.25 9.59 -1.90
CA ALA A 139 -3.10 10.64 -2.91
C ALA A 139 -3.15 10.07 -4.34
N VAL A 140 -2.42 8.98 -4.60
CA VAL A 140 -2.48 8.26 -5.89
C VAL A 140 -3.88 7.71 -6.15
N SER A 141 -4.57 7.18 -5.14
CA SER A 141 -5.93 6.64 -5.31
C SER A 141 -6.94 7.75 -5.63
N CYS A 142 -6.83 8.90 -4.98
CA CYS A 142 -7.63 10.10 -5.28
C CYS A 142 -7.39 10.60 -6.70
N TYR A 143 -6.12 10.69 -7.12
CA TYR A 143 -5.78 11.06 -8.49
C TYR A 143 -6.29 10.03 -9.50
N GLY A 144 -6.16 8.73 -9.21
CA GLY A 144 -6.70 7.65 -10.02
C GLY A 144 -8.21 7.76 -10.20
N LEU A 145 -8.95 8.02 -9.13
CA LEU A 145 -10.40 8.25 -9.20
C LEU A 145 -10.72 9.44 -10.12
N TRP A 146 -10.01 10.56 -9.96
CA TRP A 146 -10.17 11.72 -10.83
C TRP A 146 -9.83 11.39 -12.30
N PHE A 147 -8.74 10.68 -12.55
CA PHE A 147 -8.31 10.29 -13.90
C PHE A 147 -9.37 9.43 -14.59
N TRP A 148 -9.91 8.42 -13.90
CA TRP A 148 -10.93 7.55 -14.46
C TRP A 148 -12.29 8.24 -14.62
N ILE A 149 -12.64 9.21 -13.77
CA ILE A 149 -13.89 9.98 -13.95
C ILE A 149 -13.74 11.02 -15.06
N TYR A 150 -12.68 11.82 -15.07
CA TYR A 150 -12.56 12.99 -15.94
C TYR A 150 -11.40 12.91 -16.93
N GLY A 151 -10.23 12.45 -16.48
CA GLY A 151 -9.02 12.41 -17.31
C GLY A 151 -9.19 11.63 -18.62
N VAL A 152 -9.74 10.42 -18.55
CA VAL A 152 -9.98 9.54 -19.71
C VAL A 152 -11.02 10.10 -20.69
N GLN A 153 -11.96 10.94 -20.23
CA GLN A 153 -13.05 11.48 -21.08
C GLN A 153 -12.71 12.82 -21.76
N GLY A 154 -11.44 13.23 -21.78
CA GLY A 154 -11.02 14.51 -22.35
C GLY A 154 -10.57 15.55 -21.32
N GLY A 155 -10.41 15.16 -20.05
CA GLY A 155 -9.75 16.00 -19.05
C GLY A 155 -8.23 16.14 -19.27
N LEU A 156 -7.63 15.24 -20.07
CA LEU A 156 -6.22 15.25 -20.47
C LEU A 156 -6.08 15.26 -22.00
N LEU A 157 -4.89 15.64 -22.48
CA LEU A 157 -4.56 15.70 -23.91
C LEU A 157 -4.74 14.31 -24.55
N ALA A 158 -5.49 14.27 -25.65
CA ALA A 158 -5.62 13.07 -26.47
C ALA A 158 -4.27 12.74 -27.13
N LEU A 159 -4.02 11.45 -27.35
CA LEU A 159 -2.76 10.96 -27.90
C LEU A 159 -2.61 11.38 -29.36
N GLY A 160 -1.49 12.03 -29.71
CA GLY A 160 -1.34 12.69 -31.00
C GLY A 160 0.04 13.22 -31.33
N PRO A 161 0.49 13.14 -32.60
CA PRO A 161 1.70 13.79 -33.07
C PRO A 161 1.46 15.30 -33.22
N GLY A 162 1.57 16.05 -32.13
CA GLY A 162 1.44 17.50 -32.18
C GLY A 162 1.37 18.15 -30.80
N ASP A 163 1.84 19.37 -30.74
CA ASP A 163 1.75 20.36 -29.66
C ASP A 163 0.30 20.77 -29.28
N GLY A 164 -0.69 19.98 -29.71
CA GLY A 164 -2.11 20.30 -29.62
C GLY A 164 -2.60 21.34 -30.64
N MET A 165 -1.74 21.82 -31.56
CA MET A 165 -2.10 22.87 -32.54
C MET A 165 -2.07 22.43 -34.01
N THR A 166 -1.51 21.28 -34.37
CA THR A 166 -1.47 20.77 -35.76
C THR A 166 -1.67 19.25 -35.81
N PRO A 167 -1.92 18.67 -37.01
CA PRO A 167 -3.19 18.22 -37.63
C PRO A 167 -4.02 17.20 -36.80
N PRO A 168 -5.20 16.69 -37.25
CA PRO A 168 -5.96 15.71 -36.48
C PRO A 168 -5.16 14.41 -36.28
N ASN A 169 -5.09 13.95 -35.03
CA ASN A 169 -4.50 12.67 -34.68
C ASN A 169 -5.08 11.56 -35.57
N PRO A 170 -4.26 10.58 -36.00
CA PRO A 170 -4.78 9.41 -36.68
C PRO A 170 -5.95 8.85 -35.87
N PRO A 171 -7.07 8.45 -36.52
CA PRO A 171 -8.23 7.90 -35.80
C PRO A 171 -7.85 6.70 -34.93
N GLU A 172 -6.76 6.02 -35.29
CA GLU A 172 -6.16 4.92 -34.55
C GLU A 172 -5.53 5.33 -33.22
N CYS A 173 -4.93 6.53 -33.13
CA CYS A 173 -4.38 7.09 -31.89
C CYS A 173 -5.47 7.71 -30.99
N ALA A 174 -6.65 8.04 -31.55
CA ALA A 174 -7.73 8.69 -30.80
C ALA A 174 -8.34 7.78 -29.72
N THR A 175 -8.29 6.45 -29.92
CA THR A 175 -8.84 5.49 -28.96
C THR A 175 -7.75 4.97 -28.04
N LEU A 176 -7.82 5.35 -26.76
CA LEU A 176 -6.93 4.80 -25.73
C LEU A 176 -7.34 3.36 -25.39
N TYR A 177 -6.40 2.43 -25.51
CA TYR A 177 -6.57 1.04 -25.09
C TYR A 177 -5.82 0.76 -23.78
N THR A 178 -6.30 -0.21 -23.01
CA THR A 178 -5.57 -0.77 -21.87
C THR A 178 -5.63 -2.28 -21.91
N PHE A 179 -4.67 -2.93 -21.23
CA PHE A 179 -4.66 -4.38 -21.10
C PHE A 179 -5.40 -4.81 -19.83
N LEU A 180 -6.45 -5.63 -20.02
CA LEU A 180 -7.05 -6.43 -18.95
C LEU A 180 -7.25 -7.86 -19.47
N PHE A 181 -6.15 -8.61 -19.60
CA PHE A 181 -6.09 -9.92 -20.27
C PHE A 181 -6.41 -9.91 -21.77
N THR A 182 -7.01 -8.83 -22.27
CA THR A 182 -7.26 -8.55 -23.67
C THR A 182 -7.17 -7.04 -23.93
N LYS A 183 -7.12 -6.64 -25.20
CA LYS A 183 -7.14 -5.24 -25.64
C LYS A 183 -8.54 -4.68 -25.39
N VAL A 184 -8.69 -3.77 -24.42
CA VAL A 184 -9.97 -3.13 -24.09
C VAL A 184 -9.87 -1.61 -24.22
N PRO A 185 -10.89 -0.92 -24.75
CA PRO A 185 -10.90 0.53 -24.79
C PRO A 185 -11.00 1.09 -23.36
N ALA A 186 -10.10 1.99 -22.98
CA ALA A 186 -10.02 2.55 -21.63
C ALA A 186 -11.27 3.36 -21.26
N ALA A 187 -11.91 3.99 -22.24
CA ALA A 187 -13.18 4.69 -22.07
C ALA A 187 -14.42 3.77 -21.95
N GLY A 188 -14.24 2.45 -22.16
CA GLY A 188 -15.31 1.46 -22.11
C GLY A 188 -15.66 0.99 -20.70
N GLY A 189 -16.21 -0.23 -20.57
CA GLY A 189 -16.66 -0.80 -19.30
C GLY A 189 -15.57 -0.91 -18.22
N ILE A 190 -14.30 -1.06 -18.65
CA ILE A 190 -13.13 -1.16 -17.76
C ILE A 190 -12.96 0.08 -16.87
N ARG A 191 -13.43 1.24 -17.34
CA ARG A 191 -13.42 2.49 -16.57
C ARG A 191 -14.18 2.36 -15.26
N TYR A 192 -15.37 1.77 -15.28
CA TYR A 192 -16.19 1.61 -14.07
C TYR A 192 -15.53 0.68 -13.07
N TYR A 193 -14.87 -0.38 -13.55
CA TYR A 193 -14.07 -1.27 -12.70
C TYR A 193 -12.98 -0.49 -11.97
N TYR A 194 -12.20 0.33 -12.67
CA TYR A 194 -11.14 1.11 -12.02
C TYR A 194 -11.68 2.22 -11.10
N ILE A 195 -12.83 2.83 -11.40
CA ILE A 195 -13.51 3.77 -10.49
C ILE A 195 -13.82 3.06 -9.15
N VAL A 196 -14.40 1.86 -9.20
CA VAL A 196 -14.71 1.08 -7.99
C VAL A 196 -13.44 0.71 -7.22
N VAL A 197 -12.39 0.29 -7.92
CA VAL A 197 -11.10 -0.04 -7.30
C VAL A 197 -10.49 1.18 -6.62
N CYS A 198 -10.41 2.33 -7.31
CA CYS A 198 -9.87 3.57 -6.75
C CYS A 198 -10.70 4.07 -5.56
N ALA A 199 -12.04 4.05 -5.64
CA ALA A 199 -12.91 4.41 -4.53
C ALA A 199 -12.71 3.49 -3.32
N SER A 200 -12.57 2.18 -3.55
CA SER A 200 -12.26 1.20 -2.50
C SER A 200 -10.91 1.48 -1.85
N CYS A 201 -9.89 1.83 -2.64
CA CYS A 201 -8.58 2.22 -2.12
C CYS A 201 -8.64 3.51 -1.30
N ILE A 202 -9.38 4.52 -1.73
CA ILE A 202 -9.58 5.77 -0.97
C ILE A 202 -10.24 5.46 0.37
N ALA A 203 -11.33 4.68 0.37
CA ALA A 203 -12.01 4.30 1.60
C ALA A 203 -11.06 3.52 2.54
N TYR A 204 -10.31 2.57 1.99
CA TYR A 204 -9.35 1.75 2.74
C TYR A 204 -8.20 2.58 3.32
N PHE A 205 -7.44 3.31 2.49
CA PHE A 205 -6.29 4.10 2.94
C PHE A 205 -6.71 5.30 3.78
N GLY A 206 -7.86 5.90 3.50
CA GLY A 206 -8.44 6.99 4.28
C GLY A 206 -8.83 6.54 5.69
N ALA A 207 -9.53 5.41 5.82
CA ALA A 207 -9.85 4.82 7.12
C ALA A 207 -8.58 4.48 7.91
N MET A 208 -7.61 3.84 7.25
CA MET A 208 -6.32 3.52 7.84
C MET A 208 -5.59 4.74 8.38
N LEU A 209 -5.49 5.79 7.56
CA LEU A 209 -4.82 7.03 7.93
C LEU A 209 -5.54 7.72 9.10
N LEU A 210 -6.87 7.81 9.05
CA LEU A 210 -7.68 8.42 10.10
C LEU A 210 -7.45 7.72 11.44
N VAL A 211 -7.55 6.39 11.47
CA VAL A 211 -7.39 5.68 12.75
C VAL A 211 -5.96 5.73 13.24
N SER A 212 -4.99 5.67 12.32
CA SER A 212 -3.61 5.85 12.70
C SER A 212 -3.35 7.24 13.30
N SER A 213 -3.93 8.29 12.72
CA SER A 213 -3.82 9.66 13.26
C SER A 213 -4.51 9.79 14.61
N LEU A 214 -5.69 9.17 14.81
CA LEU A 214 -6.35 9.11 16.12
C LEU A 214 -5.50 8.38 17.16
N SER A 215 -4.90 7.26 16.80
CA SER A 215 -4.01 6.51 17.71
C SER A 215 -2.77 7.32 18.10
N GLY A 216 -2.21 8.08 17.15
CA GLY A 216 -1.11 9.01 17.39
C GLY A 216 -1.54 10.18 18.28
N TRP A 217 -2.73 10.74 18.03
CA TRP A 217 -3.30 11.81 18.84
C TRP A 217 -3.50 11.38 20.29
N PHE A 218 -4.13 10.22 20.55
CA PHE A 218 -4.29 9.70 21.91
C PHE A 218 -2.96 9.42 22.60
N ALA A 219 -1.95 8.96 21.85
CA ALA A 219 -0.60 8.78 22.40
C ALA A 219 0.02 10.13 22.81
N VAL A 220 -0.16 11.17 21.99
CA VAL A 220 0.29 12.54 22.29
C VAL A 220 -0.47 13.13 23.48
N GLU A 221 -1.78 12.99 23.53
CA GLU A 221 -2.60 13.47 24.65
C GLU A 221 -2.21 12.79 25.96
N ARG A 222 -1.99 11.47 25.93
CA ARG A 222 -1.49 10.72 27.10
C ARG A 222 -0.09 11.17 27.50
N LEU A 223 0.78 11.49 26.53
CA LEU A 223 2.10 12.07 26.79
C LEU A 223 2.00 13.46 27.42
N LEU A 224 1.15 14.34 26.91
CA LEU A 224 0.96 15.71 27.42
C LEU A 224 0.29 15.71 28.80
N GLY A 225 -0.76 14.93 28.99
CA GLY A 225 -1.41 14.75 30.29
C GLY A 225 -0.54 14.00 31.31
N SER A 226 0.39 13.17 30.82
CA SER A 226 1.45 12.60 31.66
C SER A 226 2.54 13.61 31.93
N LEU A 227 2.88 14.54 31.04
CA LEU A 227 3.89 15.57 31.27
C LEU A 227 3.43 16.54 32.36
N SER A 228 2.14 16.91 32.38
CA SER A 228 1.57 17.72 33.47
C SER A 228 1.64 17.00 34.83
N ARG A 229 1.45 15.68 34.86
CA ARG A 229 1.54 14.86 36.08
C ARG A 229 2.96 14.40 36.43
N ARG A 230 3.85 14.24 35.46
CA ARG A 230 5.26 13.79 35.60
C ARG A 230 6.18 14.91 36.05
N TRP A 231 5.86 16.18 35.79
CA TRP A 231 6.54 17.30 36.46
C TRP A 231 6.40 17.23 37.98
N ALA A 232 5.31 16.64 38.50
CA ALA A 232 5.13 16.44 39.93
C ALA A 232 5.78 15.15 40.49
N ARG A 233 6.19 14.18 39.65
CA ARG A 233 6.77 12.90 40.09
C ARG A 233 7.82 12.40 39.10
N SER A 234 9.08 12.67 39.44
CA SER A 234 10.31 12.28 38.76
C SER A 234 10.36 10.83 38.23
N ALA A 235 10.82 10.69 36.98
CA ALA A 235 11.90 9.80 36.55
C ALA A 235 11.88 8.26 36.76
N HIS A 236 10.74 7.57 36.86
CA HIS A 236 10.78 6.09 36.79
C HIS A 236 9.85 5.45 35.76
N SER A 237 10.45 5.12 34.61
CA SER A 237 10.21 3.87 33.87
C SER A 237 8.78 3.57 33.41
N SER A 238 8.14 4.49 32.68
CA SER A 238 7.04 4.10 31.79
C SER A 238 7.44 4.37 30.35
N VAL A 239 8.22 3.43 29.82
CA VAL A 239 8.31 3.19 28.38
C VAL A 239 6.88 3.08 27.89
N VAL A 240 6.45 4.06 27.11
CA VAL A 240 5.12 4.10 26.50
C VAL A 240 4.98 2.81 25.70
N SER A 241 4.24 1.86 26.26
CA SER A 241 4.01 0.57 25.64
C SER A 241 3.27 0.86 24.34
N ARG A 242 3.93 0.60 23.21
CA ARG A 242 3.26 0.72 21.91
C ARG A 242 1.97 -0.10 21.96
N PRO A 243 0.87 0.38 21.35
CA PRO A 243 -0.36 -0.39 21.28
C PRO A 243 -0.03 -1.79 20.72
N LEU A 244 -0.25 -2.80 21.55
CA LEU A 244 -0.05 -4.20 21.19
C LEU A 244 -1.25 -4.63 20.38
N TYR A 245 -1.09 -4.67 19.07
CA TYR A 245 -2.07 -5.26 18.18
C TYR A 245 -1.93 -6.78 18.27
N ALA A 246 -2.94 -7.43 18.83
CA ALA A 246 -3.13 -8.87 18.72
C ALA A 246 -4.04 -9.15 17.52
N THR A 247 -3.72 -10.19 16.75
CA THR A 247 -4.53 -10.62 15.61
C THR A 247 -5.31 -11.91 15.89
N GLY A 248 -4.95 -12.63 16.96
CA GLY A 248 -5.58 -13.90 17.33
C GLY A 248 -5.33 -15.05 16.36
N PHE A 249 -4.43 -14.89 15.39
CA PHE A 249 -4.08 -15.96 14.45
C PHE A 249 -3.13 -16.98 15.05
N LYS A 250 -3.42 -18.26 14.82
CA LYS A 250 -2.48 -19.35 15.10
C LYS A 250 -1.30 -19.27 14.12
N SER A 251 -0.11 -19.70 14.56
CA SER A 251 1.09 -19.73 13.71
C SER A 251 0.86 -20.44 12.36
N ASN A 252 0.08 -21.53 12.36
CA ASN A 252 -0.25 -22.27 11.13
C ASN A 252 -1.15 -21.49 10.17
N GLU A 253 -2.16 -20.78 10.69
CA GLU A 253 -3.04 -19.93 9.88
C GLU A 253 -2.23 -18.79 9.24
N LEU A 254 -1.35 -18.18 10.05
CA LEU A 254 -0.49 -17.09 9.62
C LEU A 254 0.48 -17.54 8.50
N LYS A 255 1.04 -18.74 8.60
CA LYS A 255 1.86 -19.35 7.53
C LYS A 255 1.09 -19.51 6.22
N ILE A 256 -0.19 -19.89 6.27
CA ILE A 256 -1.04 -20.03 5.07
C ILE A 256 -1.28 -18.65 4.46
N ILE A 257 -1.70 -17.67 5.28
CA ILE A 257 -1.94 -16.30 4.84
C ILE A 257 -0.69 -15.72 4.16
N TYR A 258 0.51 -15.95 4.72
CA TYR A 258 1.75 -15.49 4.09
C TYR A 258 2.07 -16.16 2.77
N LYS A 259 1.83 -17.47 2.65
CA LYS A 259 2.03 -18.15 1.37
C LYS A 259 1.11 -17.58 0.30
N VAL A 260 -0.16 -17.35 0.64
CA VAL A 260 -1.15 -16.77 -0.27
C VAL A 260 -0.75 -15.34 -0.65
N LEU A 261 -0.44 -14.48 0.32
CA LEU A 261 -0.03 -13.09 0.06
C LEU A 261 1.26 -13.01 -0.77
N ARG A 262 2.23 -13.90 -0.54
CA ARG A 262 3.44 -13.97 -1.35
C ARG A 262 3.12 -14.26 -2.81
N ILE A 263 2.26 -15.26 -3.05
CA ILE A 263 1.83 -15.64 -4.41
C ILE A 263 1.02 -14.52 -5.05
N ALA A 264 0.09 -13.92 -4.31
CA ALA A 264 -0.72 -12.80 -4.79
C ALA A 264 0.15 -11.59 -5.16
N ASN A 265 1.16 -11.25 -4.34
CA ASN A 265 2.05 -10.13 -4.59
C ASN A 265 2.91 -10.36 -5.84
N ILE A 266 3.54 -11.54 -6.01
CA ILE A 266 4.33 -11.81 -7.22
C ILE A 266 3.43 -11.84 -8.47
N PHE A 267 2.24 -12.42 -8.36
CA PHE A 267 1.25 -12.39 -9.43
C PHE A 267 0.92 -10.95 -9.81
N TRP A 268 0.65 -10.10 -8.82
CA TRP A 268 0.30 -8.70 -9.06
C TRP A 268 1.44 -7.90 -9.70
N LEU A 269 2.69 -8.14 -9.29
CA LEU A 269 3.86 -7.51 -9.90
C LEU A 269 4.03 -7.89 -11.38
N ILE A 270 3.95 -9.18 -11.68
CA ILE A 270 4.02 -9.68 -13.06
C ILE A 270 2.85 -9.11 -13.87
N PHE A 271 1.65 -9.19 -13.32
CA PHE A 271 0.44 -8.68 -13.97
C PHE A 271 0.53 -7.18 -14.27
N SER A 272 1.06 -6.39 -13.33
CA SER A 272 1.23 -4.94 -13.52
C SER A 272 2.29 -4.61 -14.58
N ALA A 273 3.41 -5.35 -14.60
CA ALA A 273 4.41 -5.19 -15.66
C ALA A 273 3.81 -5.53 -17.02
N LEU A 274 3.13 -6.67 -17.16
CA LEU A 274 2.43 -7.04 -18.40
C LEU A 274 1.39 -5.99 -18.79
N MET A 275 0.64 -5.47 -17.83
CA MET A 275 -0.35 -4.42 -18.07
C MET A 275 0.28 -3.16 -18.66
N VAL A 276 1.45 -2.74 -18.18
CA VAL A 276 2.20 -1.62 -18.76
C VAL A 276 2.69 -1.95 -20.17
N GLU A 277 3.39 -3.08 -20.35
CA GLU A 277 3.97 -3.47 -21.64
C GLU A 277 2.90 -3.62 -22.74
N PHE A 278 1.81 -4.34 -22.45
CA PHE A 278 0.73 -4.52 -23.41
C PHE A 278 -0.07 -3.25 -23.64
N THR A 279 -0.26 -2.40 -22.63
CA THR A 279 -0.91 -1.09 -22.83
C THR A 279 -0.08 -0.22 -23.78
N LEU A 280 1.25 -0.16 -23.61
CA LEU A 280 2.12 0.58 -24.53
C LEU A 280 2.05 0.01 -25.95
N ASN A 281 2.15 -1.31 -26.08
CA ASN A 281 2.10 -1.98 -27.37
C ASN A 281 0.75 -1.78 -28.09
N PHE A 282 -0.38 -1.87 -27.37
CA PHE A 282 -1.73 -1.71 -27.96
C PHE A 282 -2.04 -0.30 -28.44
N ASN A 283 -1.30 0.71 -27.95
CA ASN A 283 -1.43 2.10 -28.34
C ASN A 283 -0.27 2.57 -29.24
N ASN A 284 0.52 1.65 -29.82
CA ASN A 284 1.62 1.96 -30.73
C ASN A 284 2.63 2.99 -30.16
N ALA A 285 2.89 2.94 -28.85
CA ALA A 285 3.86 3.80 -28.18
C ALA A 285 5.30 3.28 -28.39
N ASN A 286 5.69 3.09 -29.66
CA ASN A 286 6.92 2.37 -30.04
C ASN A 286 8.19 3.12 -29.64
N VAL A 287 8.14 4.46 -29.56
CA VAL A 287 9.25 5.31 -29.10
C VAL A 287 9.76 4.87 -27.73
N VAL A 288 8.87 4.60 -26.77
CA VAL A 288 9.27 4.16 -25.43
C VAL A 288 9.59 2.67 -25.32
N LEU A 289 9.17 1.86 -26.30
CA LEU A 289 9.44 0.42 -26.38
C LEU A 289 10.84 0.10 -26.92
N GLY A 290 11.59 1.12 -27.35
CA GLY A 290 12.93 0.94 -27.91
C GLY A 290 12.91 0.78 -29.43
N GLY A 291 12.16 1.65 -30.12
CA GLY A 291 12.24 1.78 -31.58
C GLY A 291 13.68 2.01 -32.09
N THR A 292 13.90 1.79 -33.38
CA THR A 292 15.24 1.73 -34.01
C THR A 292 16.11 2.96 -33.76
N ASP A 293 15.50 4.12 -33.51
CA ASP A 293 16.20 5.40 -33.52
C ASP A 293 16.34 6.02 -32.10
N ASP A 294 15.67 5.47 -31.07
CA ASP A 294 15.56 6.15 -29.76
C ASP A 294 15.76 5.24 -28.51
N THR A 295 16.46 4.12 -28.69
CA THR A 295 16.84 3.19 -27.59
C THR A 295 17.90 3.72 -26.64
N SER A 296 18.32 4.98 -26.79
CA SER A 296 19.44 5.46 -26.02
C SER A 296 19.01 5.68 -24.56
N LEU A 297 19.48 4.81 -23.65
CA LEU A 297 19.59 5.04 -22.20
C LEU A 297 20.49 6.28 -21.87
N SER A 298 20.68 7.17 -22.84
CA SER A 298 21.56 8.34 -22.79
C SER A 298 20.94 9.45 -21.94
N LEU A 299 19.61 9.52 -21.86
CA LEU A 299 18.91 10.51 -21.05
C LEU A 299 19.11 10.20 -19.54
N PRO A 300 19.59 11.17 -18.74
CA PRO A 300 19.74 11.01 -17.31
C PRO A 300 18.44 10.60 -16.60
N SER A 301 17.29 11.06 -17.10
CA SER A 301 15.95 10.71 -16.62
C SER A 301 15.66 9.20 -16.71
N GLN A 302 16.23 8.50 -17.69
CA GLN A 302 16.09 7.06 -17.85
C GLN A 302 17.18 6.27 -17.13
N LEU A 303 18.44 6.76 -17.20
CA LEU A 303 19.59 6.07 -16.62
C LEU A 303 19.52 6.02 -15.09
N LEU A 304 19.12 7.12 -14.44
CA LEU A 304 19.08 7.19 -12.97
C LEU A 304 18.12 6.16 -12.34
N PRO A 305 16.83 6.09 -12.72
CA PRO A 305 15.93 5.05 -12.23
C PRO A 305 16.43 3.64 -12.50
N PHE A 306 16.97 3.40 -13.70
CA PHE A 306 17.54 2.10 -14.06
C PHE A 306 18.66 1.69 -13.11
N LEU A 307 19.65 2.56 -12.89
CA LEU A 307 20.78 2.28 -12.00
C LEU A 307 20.33 2.10 -10.54
N VAL A 308 19.42 2.94 -10.05
CA VAL A 308 18.86 2.82 -8.69
C VAL A 308 18.16 1.47 -8.50
N GLY A 309 17.32 1.07 -9.46
CA GLY A 309 16.65 -0.22 -9.44
C GLY A 309 17.62 -1.40 -9.52
N LEU A 310 18.55 -1.37 -10.49
CA LEU A 310 19.51 -2.44 -10.74
C LEU A 310 20.48 -2.65 -9.57
N PHE A 311 21.08 -1.57 -9.05
CA PHE A 311 22.00 -1.68 -7.91
C PHE A 311 21.26 -2.03 -6.61
N GLY A 312 20.05 -1.51 -6.41
CA GLY A 312 19.20 -1.91 -5.29
C GLY A 312 18.90 -3.41 -5.31
N PHE A 313 18.49 -3.93 -6.47
CA PHE A 313 18.24 -5.36 -6.68
C PHE A 313 19.51 -6.21 -6.47
N THR A 314 20.62 -5.81 -7.08
CA THR A 314 21.91 -6.52 -6.98
C THR A 314 22.40 -6.57 -5.52
N ARG A 315 22.28 -5.45 -4.80
CA ARG A 315 22.60 -5.37 -3.36
C ARG A 315 21.75 -6.37 -2.56
N THR A 316 20.45 -6.42 -2.77
CA THR A 316 19.56 -7.35 -2.06
C THR A 316 19.88 -8.81 -2.39
N LEU A 317 20.23 -9.13 -3.65
CA LEU A 317 20.70 -10.47 -4.01
C LEU A 317 22.02 -10.82 -3.31
N TYR A 318 22.97 -9.88 -3.28
CA TYR A 318 24.24 -10.07 -2.57
C TYR A 318 24.03 -10.32 -1.08
N SER A 319 23.21 -9.50 -0.40
CA SER A 319 22.84 -9.68 1.00
C SER A 319 22.19 -11.04 1.24
N LEU A 320 21.30 -11.49 0.34
CA LEU A 320 20.64 -12.79 0.42
C LEU A 320 21.64 -13.95 0.30
N VAL A 321 22.59 -13.88 -0.63
CA VAL A 321 23.66 -14.86 -0.78
C VAL A 321 24.56 -14.84 0.46
N GLN A 322 24.92 -13.66 0.96
CA GLN A 322 25.72 -13.51 2.17
C GLN A 322 25.06 -14.17 3.39
N GLU A 323 23.75 -13.95 3.59
CA GLU A 323 23.02 -14.54 4.71
C GLU A 323 22.84 -16.05 4.57
N LYS A 324 22.58 -16.57 3.36
CA LYS A 324 22.35 -18.01 3.17
C LYS A 324 23.63 -18.84 3.10
N TRP A 325 24.68 -18.32 2.47
CA TRP A 325 25.86 -19.13 2.12
C TRP A 325 27.02 -18.89 3.08
N PHE A 326 27.25 -17.64 3.50
CA PHE A 326 28.44 -17.29 4.27
C PHE A 326 28.20 -17.21 5.78
N ARG A 327 26.97 -16.91 6.21
CA ARG A 327 26.61 -17.07 7.61
C ARG A 327 26.52 -18.56 7.93
N LYS A 328 27.62 -19.10 8.47
CA LYS A 328 27.58 -20.39 9.18
C LYS A 328 26.37 -20.33 10.11
N PRO A 329 25.47 -21.33 10.09
CA PRO A 329 24.33 -21.34 10.99
C PRO A 329 24.88 -21.14 12.39
N HIS A 330 24.61 -19.97 13.00
CA HIS A 330 24.98 -19.71 14.37
C HIS A 330 24.19 -20.72 15.20
N ARG A 331 24.84 -21.85 15.49
CA ARG A 331 24.27 -23.05 16.09
C ARG A 331 23.86 -22.83 17.56
N GLY A 332 23.69 -21.60 18.03
CA GLY A 332 23.41 -21.36 19.45
C GLY A 332 23.06 -19.95 19.92
N SER A 333 22.70 -18.98 19.07
CA SER A 333 22.53 -17.60 19.59
C SER A 333 21.50 -16.71 18.89
N PHE A 334 20.58 -17.27 18.09
CA PHE A 334 19.45 -16.47 17.60
C PHE A 334 18.31 -16.41 18.63
N ILE A 335 18.42 -15.40 19.50
CA ILE A 335 17.31 -14.66 20.12
C ILE A 335 16.41 -15.49 21.06
N GLY A 336 16.83 -15.56 22.32
CA GLY A 336 15.89 -15.37 23.43
C GLY A 336 15.00 -16.56 23.79
N ALA A 337 15.60 -17.72 24.06
CA ALA A 337 15.32 -18.24 25.39
C ALA A 337 15.88 -17.16 26.33
N VAL A 338 15.01 -16.28 26.84
CA VAL A 338 15.30 -15.63 28.12
C VAL A 338 15.81 -16.78 28.98
N PRO A 339 17.07 -16.78 29.46
CA PRO A 339 17.49 -17.80 30.39
C PRO A 339 16.41 -17.76 31.45
N GLU A 340 15.65 -18.85 31.57
CA GLU A 340 14.74 -19.04 32.68
C GLU A 340 15.65 -18.83 33.87
N SER A 341 15.52 -17.65 34.48
CA SER A 341 16.31 -17.29 35.62
C SER A 341 15.86 -18.29 36.66
N ARG A 342 16.62 -19.38 36.77
CA ARG A 342 16.76 -20.09 38.02
C ARG A 342 17.03 -18.98 39.01
N ASP A 343 16.06 -18.78 39.89
CA ASP A 343 16.16 -17.95 41.06
C ASP A 343 17.35 -18.49 41.87
N ASP A 344 18.55 -18.00 41.54
CA ASP A 344 19.72 -18.13 42.38
C ASP A 344 19.69 -16.92 43.30
N ASP A 345 19.11 -17.13 44.48
CA ASP A 345 19.23 -16.27 45.65
C ASP A 345 20.71 -16.14 46.00
N GLY A 346 21.39 -15.12 45.49
CA GLY A 346 22.81 -14.98 45.78
C GLY A 346 23.44 -13.70 45.24
N ASP A 347 23.72 -12.80 46.17
CA ASP A 347 24.67 -11.68 46.08
C ASP A 347 24.27 -10.41 45.32
N ALA A 348 23.92 -9.44 46.17
CA ALA A 348 23.95 -8.03 45.91
C ALA A 348 25.38 -7.56 45.58
N HIS A 349 25.67 -7.32 44.31
CA HIS A 349 26.65 -6.30 43.95
C HIS A 349 26.16 -5.38 42.83
N ASP A 350 26.17 -4.12 43.21
CA ASP A 350 25.71 -2.93 42.53
C ASP A 350 26.42 -2.72 41.19
N GLY A 351 25.61 -2.66 40.12
CA GLY A 351 26.08 -2.41 38.76
C GLY A 351 24.88 -2.11 37.89
N ARG A 352 24.49 -0.83 37.84
CA ARG A 352 23.38 -0.27 37.04
C ARG A 352 23.53 -0.56 35.54
N ARG A 353 23.24 -1.79 35.11
CA ARG A 353 22.87 -2.08 33.73
C ARG A 353 21.38 -1.80 33.60
N PHE A 354 21.02 -0.99 32.61
CA PHE A 354 19.64 -0.77 32.18
C PHE A 354 19.02 -2.12 31.74
N ARG A 355 18.44 -2.85 32.70
CA ARG A 355 17.58 -4.01 32.44
C ARG A 355 16.28 -3.46 31.85
N THR A 356 16.12 -3.57 30.54
CA THR A 356 14.79 -3.52 29.93
C THR A 356 14.01 -4.73 30.46
N GLY A 357 13.15 -4.49 31.45
CA GLY A 357 12.46 -5.55 32.19
C GLY A 357 11.55 -6.42 31.29
N PRO A 358 11.46 -7.73 31.55
CA PRO A 358 10.65 -8.69 30.77
C PRO A 358 9.13 -8.55 30.93
N SER A 359 8.63 -7.57 31.71
CA SER A 359 7.21 -7.44 32.05
C SER A 359 6.29 -7.12 30.86
N VAL A 360 6.80 -6.50 29.79
CA VAL A 360 5.99 -6.14 28.62
C VAL A 360 5.60 -7.38 27.78
N CYS A 361 6.38 -8.46 27.83
CA CYS A 361 6.15 -9.64 26.98
C CYS A 361 5.03 -10.56 27.50
N ARG A 362 4.68 -10.51 28.79
CA ARG A 362 3.66 -11.39 29.39
C ARG A 362 2.24 -11.05 28.91
N ASN A 363 1.96 -9.79 28.60
CA ASN A 363 0.61 -9.33 28.24
C ASN A 363 0.21 -9.68 26.79
N ALA A 364 1.18 -9.85 25.88
CA ALA A 364 0.88 -10.12 24.48
C ALA A 364 0.24 -11.51 24.26
N SER A 365 0.72 -12.51 25.00
CA SER A 365 0.16 -13.87 24.93
C SER A 365 -1.28 -13.94 25.43
N ASP A 366 -1.64 -13.14 26.43
CA ASP A 366 -2.98 -13.13 27.00
C ASP A 366 -3.99 -12.49 26.03
N LEU A 367 -3.59 -11.39 25.39
CA LEU A 367 -4.36 -10.74 24.32
C LEU A 367 -4.58 -11.66 23.12
N ASP A 368 -3.54 -12.36 22.65
CA ASP A 368 -3.67 -13.34 21.57
C ASP A 368 -4.57 -14.51 21.97
N ARG A 369 -4.48 -14.99 23.21
CA ARG A 369 -5.32 -16.09 23.72
C ARG A 369 -6.79 -15.70 23.80
N ARG A 370 -7.09 -14.44 24.19
CA ARG A 370 -8.45 -13.90 24.16
C ARG A 370 -8.99 -13.79 22.74
N GLN A 371 -8.17 -13.30 21.80
CA GLN A 371 -8.60 -13.19 20.41
C GLN A 371 -8.74 -14.54 19.71
N ALA A 372 -8.01 -15.58 20.14
CA ALA A 372 -8.09 -16.92 19.57
C ALA A 372 -9.48 -17.57 19.70
N GLY A 373 -10.32 -17.13 20.64
CA GLY A 373 -11.70 -17.59 20.80
C GLY A 373 -12.69 -17.02 19.79
N ARG A 374 -12.28 -16.04 18.96
CA ARG A 374 -13.17 -15.34 18.04
C ARG A 374 -13.35 -16.07 16.71
N SER A 375 -14.46 -15.74 16.03
CA SER A 375 -14.72 -16.24 14.68
C SER A 375 -13.56 -15.89 13.73
N TRP A 376 -13.26 -16.80 12.82
CA TRP A 376 -12.16 -16.64 11.87
C TRP A 376 -12.33 -15.40 10.98
N VAL A 377 -13.58 -15.05 10.64
CA VAL A 377 -13.91 -13.85 9.86
C VAL A 377 -13.49 -12.57 10.59
N LEU A 378 -13.80 -12.46 11.88
CA LEU A 378 -13.45 -11.29 12.67
C LEU A 378 -11.93 -11.20 12.87
N ARG A 379 -11.24 -12.33 13.08
CA ARG A 379 -9.78 -12.37 13.15
C ARG A 379 -9.16 -11.90 11.83
N TYR A 380 -9.69 -12.34 10.70
CA TYR A 380 -9.26 -11.89 9.37
C TYR A 380 -9.51 -10.40 9.19
N LEU A 381 -10.70 -9.90 9.52
CA LEU A 381 -10.99 -8.47 9.48
C LEU A 381 -10.04 -7.67 10.36
N VAL A 382 -9.71 -8.11 11.58
CA VAL A 382 -8.74 -7.43 12.43
C VAL A 382 -7.32 -7.50 11.85
N ALA A 383 -6.91 -8.62 11.23
CA ALA A 383 -5.62 -8.68 10.55
C ALA A 383 -5.59 -7.99 9.19
N TRP A 384 -6.71 -7.51 8.65
CA TRP A 384 -6.70 -6.58 7.51
C TRP A 384 -6.87 -5.14 7.98
N LEU A 385 -7.59 -4.97 9.09
CA LEU A 385 -8.00 -3.72 9.69
C LEU A 385 -7.58 -3.69 11.18
N PRO A 386 -6.27 -3.54 11.49
CA PRO A 386 -5.74 -3.75 12.85
C PRO A 386 -6.32 -2.78 13.87
N TRP A 387 -6.87 -1.66 13.44
CA TRP A 387 -7.55 -0.73 14.33
C TRP A 387 -8.87 -1.24 14.89
N LEU A 388 -9.50 -2.26 14.29
CA LEU A 388 -10.67 -2.89 14.89
C LEU A 388 -10.35 -3.47 16.28
N SER A 389 -9.09 -3.81 16.55
CA SER A 389 -8.66 -4.23 17.90
C SER A 389 -8.66 -3.07 18.90
N LEU A 390 -8.49 -1.81 18.45
CA LEU A 390 -8.54 -0.64 19.32
C LEU A 390 -9.97 -0.38 19.79
N LEU A 391 -10.95 -0.44 18.88
CA LEU A 391 -12.37 -0.24 19.22
C LEU A 391 -12.85 -1.23 20.29
N GLN A 392 -12.41 -2.49 20.19
CA GLN A 392 -12.78 -3.53 21.14
C GLN A 392 -12.13 -3.36 22.52
N HIS A 393 -10.89 -2.85 22.57
CA HIS A 393 -10.26 -2.56 23.85
C HIS A 393 -11.00 -1.43 24.58
N TYR A 394 -11.56 -0.47 23.84
CA TYR A 394 -12.42 0.55 24.43
C TYR A 394 -13.71 -0.05 24.99
N ASP A 395 -14.38 -0.96 24.28
CA ASP A 395 -15.59 -1.62 24.80
C ASP A 395 -15.31 -2.43 26.09
N GLU A 396 -14.22 -3.20 26.15
CA GLU A 396 -13.84 -3.94 27.38
C GLU A 396 -13.47 -3.01 28.54
N GLN A 397 -12.78 -1.90 28.27
CA GLN A 397 -12.46 -0.92 29.32
C GLN A 397 -13.71 -0.23 29.85
N LEU A 398 -14.69 0.05 28.99
CA LEU A 398 -15.98 0.61 29.39
C LEU A 398 -16.76 -0.38 30.25
N GLU A 399 -16.75 -1.67 29.90
CA GLU A 399 -17.37 -2.74 30.69
C GLU A 399 -16.73 -2.88 32.08
N ILE A 400 -15.40 -2.86 32.16
CA ILE A 400 -14.66 -2.91 33.44
C ILE A 400 -14.93 -1.66 34.30
N GLN A 401 -15.16 -0.50 33.69
CA GLN A 401 -15.49 0.74 34.40
C GLN A 401 -16.95 0.76 34.90
N GLY A 402 -17.72 -0.31 34.70
CA GLY A 402 -19.14 -0.34 35.06
C GLY A 402 -19.99 0.59 34.19
N ILE A 403 -19.41 1.17 33.13
CA ILE A 403 -20.14 1.86 32.08
C ILE A 403 -20.64 0.76 31.14
N SER A 404 -21.58 -0.03 31.64
CA SER A 404 -22.37 -0.88 30.78
C SER A 404 -23.01 0.04 29.76
N ARG A 405 -22.69 -0.17 28.48
CA ARG A 405 -23.44 0.41 27.38
C ARG A 405 -24.84 -0.18 27.55
N GLU A 406 -25.69 0.52 28.29
CA GLU A 406 -27.11 0.20 28.40
C GLU A 406 -27.55 0.12 26.95
N SER A 407 -27.78 -1.11 26.49
CA SER A 407 -27.99 -1.41 25.09
C SER A 407 -29.12 -0.51 24.65
N THR A 408 -28.81 0.48 23.82
CA THR A 408 -29.84 1.27 23.17
C THR A 408 -30.59 0.25 22.35
N ASN A 409 -31.74 -0.13 22.89
CA ASN A 409 -32.63 -1.19 22.44
C ASN A 409 -33.16 -0.84 21.03
N LEU A 410 -32.31 -1.02 20.02
CA LEU A 410 -32.64 -0.93 18.60
C LEU A 410 -33.20 -2.26 18.07
N SER A 411 -33.34 -3.28 18.92
CA SER A 411 -33.97 -4.55 18.60
C SER A 411 -35.43 -4.70 19.08
N THR A 412 -35.98 -3.76 19.86
CA THR A 412 -37.35 -3.90 20.41
C THR A 412 -38.47 -3.37 19.50
N PHE A 413 -38.15 -2.89 18.30
CA PHE A 413 -39.19 -2.45 17.33
C PHE A 413 -39.75 -3.58 16.44
N ALA A 414 -39.32 -4.84 16.62
CA ALA A 414 -39.71 -5.96 15.76
C ALA A 414 -40.50 -7.09 16.43
N SER A 415 -40.84 -7.00 17.72
CA SER A 415 -41.74 -7.98 18.36
C SER A 415 -42.92 -7.27 19.00
N GLY A 416 -44.00 -7.15 18.21
CA GLY A 416 -45.31 -6.75 18.72
C GLY A 416 -45.80 -7.76 19.76
N GLN A 417 -45.82 -7.34 21.01
CA GLN A 417 -46.69 -7.86 22.04
C GLN A 417 -47.55 -6.69 22.52
N GLY A 418 -48.87 -6.85 22.42
CA GLY A 418 -49.85 -5.81 22.66
C GLY A 418 -49.80 -5.26 24.08
N MET A 419 -49.83 -3.94 24.19
CA MET A 419 -50.21 -3.25 25.42
C MET A 419 -51.73 -3.27 25.54
N ASP A 420 -52.24 -3.87 26.62
CA ASP A 420 -53.64 -3.84 27.01
C ASP A 420 -54.07 -2.43 27.46
N ALA A 421 -55.29 -2.05 27.08
CA ALA A 421 -55.88 -0.72 27.21
C ALA A 421 -56.36 -0.35 28.64
N GLY A 422 -55.69 -0.83 29.70
CA GLY A 422 -56.20 -0.76 31.07
C GLY A 422 -55.66 0.35 31.98
N ASP A 423 -54.56 1.03 31.64
CA ASP A 423 -53.74 1.72 32.67
C ASP A 423 -53.73 3.26 32.62
N TRP A 424 -54.67 3.88 31.88
CA TRP A 424 -54.72 5.34 31.72
C TRP A 424 -55.59 6.09 32.76
N GLU A 425 -56.37 5.40 33.60
CA GLU A 425 -57.33 6.07 34.50
C GLU A 425 -56.74 6.61 35.83
N ASN A 426 -55.47 6.35 36.15
CA ASN A 426 -54.89 6.74 37.45
C ASN A 426 -54.05 8.04 37.46
N LEU A 427 -54.02 8.82 36.38
CA LEU A 427 -53.16 10.01 36.30
C LEU A 427 -53.86 11.38 36.35
N ILE A 428 -55.15 11.44 36.70
CA ILE A 428 -55.87 12.71 36.88
C ILE A 428 -56.51 12.77 38.27
N GLN A 429 -55.72 13.05 39.32
CA GLN A 429 -56.24 13.59 40.57
C GLN A 429 -55.42 14.79 41.08
N LYS A 430 -56.01 15.97 40.81
CA LYS A 430 -56.23 17.15 41.67
C LYS A 430 -55.04 17.94 42.26
N PRO A 431 -54.98 19.27 42.02
CA PRO A 431 -54.08 20.18 42.73
C PRO A 431 -54.65 20.54 44.12
N ARG A 432 -53.80 20.53 45.15
CA ARG A 432 -54.09 21.15 46.46
C ARG A 432 -53.50 22.57 46.49
N SER A 433 -54.38 23.53 46.70
CA SER A 433 -54.12 24.89 47.15
C SER A 433 -53.50 24.92 48.55
N MET A 434 -52.58 25.86 48.79
CA MET A 434 -52.41 26.62 50.05
C MET A 434 -51.53 27.84 49.70
N VAL A 435 -52.12 29.04 49.74
CA VAL A 435 -51.92 30.11 50.76
C VAL A 435 -50.53 30.73 50.71
#